data_AF-A0ABD2PI25-F1
#
_entry.id   AF-A0ABD2PI25-F1
#
_cell.length_a   1.000
_cell.length_b   1.000
_cell.length_c   1.000
_cell.angle_alpha   90.00
_cell.angle_beta   90.00
_cell.angle_gamma   90.00
#
_symmetry.space_group_name_H-M   'P 1'
#
loop_
_entity.id
_entity.type
_entity.pdbx_description
1 polymer ?
#
loop_
_entity_poly.entity_id
_entity_poly.type
_entity_poly.pdbx_seq_one_letter_code
_entity_poly.pdbx_strand_id
1 'polypeptide(L)'
;MERLQCVAIPALLSRFTRMVTKLEEQGEEEQDREKDPVLDWMQQVLTALTGANTNPAIIVQVFARLFHTVNSALFNFLIKSPRGPSFHTRVTPAWGTVLHGWIHGSLNLWALDNGLHLVADCYLQRLSQVILVIA
;
A
#
# COMPACT_ATOMS: atom_id res chain seq x y z
N MET A 1 5.56 -22.51 -3.70
CA MET A 1 5.65 -21.13 -3.17
C MET A 1 4.46 -20.30 -3.70
N GLU A 2 3.24 -20.86 -3.70
CA GLU A 2 2.05 -20.31 -4.41
C GLU A 2 0.85 -20.02 -3.48
N ARG A 3 0.93 -20.37 -2.19
CA ARG A 3 -0.23 -20.30 -1.27
C ARG A 3 -0.37 -18.95 -0.55
N LEU A 4 0.69 -18.16 -0.44
CA LEU A 4 0.68 -16.85 0.24
C LEU A 4 0.12 -15.71 -0.64
N GLN A 5 0.13 -15.86 -1.97
CA GLN A 5 -0.32 -14.81 -2.89
C GLN A 5 -1.85 -14.71 -3.00
N CYS A 6 -2.61 -15.79 -2.73
CA CYS A 6 -4.06 -15.78 -2.96
C CYS A 6 -4.91 -15.28 -1.78
N VAL A 7 -4.42 -15.35 -0.53
CA VAL A 7 -5.28 -15.07 0.65
C VAL A 7 -5.05 -13.65 1.19
N ALA A 8 -3.82 -13.15 1.19
CA ALA A 8 -3.51 -11.84 1.75
C ALA A 8 -3.78 -10.69 0.76
N ILE A 9 -3.54 -10.90 -0.54
CA ILE A 9 -3.63 -9.83 -1.54
C ILE A 9 -5.07 -9.27 -1.67
N PRO A 10 -6.13 -10.09 -1.81
CA PRO A 10 -7.49 -9.57 -1.94
C PRO A 10 -8.00 -8.89 -0.67
N ALA A 11 -7.63 -9.40 0.51
CA ALA A 11 -7.97 -8.81 1.79
C ALA A 11 -7.22 -7.48 2.02
N LEU A 12 -5.96 -7.40 1.62
CA LEU A 12 -5.15 -6.19 1.72
C LEU A 12 -5.67 -5.13 0.73
N LEU A 13 -6.03 -5.51 -0.50
CA LEU A 13 -6.65 -4.62 -1.48
C LEU A 13 -8.05 -4.16 -1.07
N SER A 14 -8.87 -5.01 -0.47
CA SER A 14 -10.21 -4.62 0.00
C SER A 14 -10.14 -3.70 1.22
N ARG A 15 -9.19 -3.96 2.13
CA ARG A 15 -8.91 -3.06 3.26
C ARG A 15 -8.34 -1.74 2.77
N PHE A 16 -7.41 -1.79 1.81
CA PHE A 16 -6.83 -0.63 1.13
C PHE A 16 -7.89 0.22 0.46
N THR A 17 -8.76 -0.40 -0.33
CA THR A 17 -9.91 0.27 -0.96
C THR A 17 -10.81 0.90 0.08
N ARG A 18 -11.12 0.20 1.17
CA ARG A 18 -11.94 0.73 2.27
C ARG A 18 -11.28 1.90 3.00
N MET A 19 -9.95 1.91 3.11
CA MET A 19 -9.21 3.03 3.68
C MET A 19 -9.21 4.23 2.73
N VAL A 20 -9.04 4.00 1.43
CA VAL A 20 -9.15 5.07 0.43
C VAL A 20 -10.56 5.68 0.40
N THR A 21 -11.62 4.88 0.45
CA THR A 21 -12.99 5.42 0.53
C THR A 21 -13.25 6.17 1.84
N LYS A 22 -12.70 5.71 2.97
CA LYS A 22 -12.77 6.44 4.25
C LYS A 22 -12.03 7.78 4.19
N LEU A 23 -10.89 7.84 3.49
CA LEU A 23 -10.12 9.07 3.31
C LEU A 23 -10.83 10.09 2.38
N GLU A 24 -11.62 9.62 1.39
CA GLU A 24 -12.52 10.50 0.62
C GLU A 24 -13.63 11.11 1.51
N GLU A 25 -14.09 10.38 2.52
CA GLU A 25 -15.15 10.82 3.45
C GLU A 25 -14.62 11.73 4.59
N GLN A 26 -13.33 11.62 4.96
CA GLN A 26 -12.72 12.33 6.09
C GLN A 26 -12.21 13.76 5.77
N GLY A 27 -12.70 14.38 4.70
CA GLY A 27 -12.34 15.75 4.32
C GLY A 27 -12.68 16.85 5.35
N GLU A 28 -13.36 16.55 6.47
CA GLU A 28 -13.84 17.60 7.39
C GLU A 28 -13.66 17.37 8.91
N GLU A 29 -13.19 16.21 9.41
CA GLU A 29 -13.06 16.04 10.88
C GLU A 29 -11.71 15.43 11.31
N GLU A 30 -10.85 16.34 11.77
CA GLU A 30 -9.55 16.09 12.37
C GLU A 30 -9.69 15.57 13.82
N GLN A 31 -10.10 14.32 14.02
CA GLN A 31 -9.99 13.67 15.34
C GLN A 31 -10.17 12.15 15.25
N ASP A 32 -9.11 11.44 14.88
CA ASP A 32 -8.56 10.23 15.53
C ASP A 32 -7.64 9.60 14.49
N ARG A 33 -6.32 9.75 14.67
CA ARG A 33 -5.33 9.20 13.74
C ARG A 33 -5.28 7.69 13.97
N GLU A 34 -6.33 6.99 13.55
CA GLU A 34 -6.39 5.53 13.51
C GLU A 34 -5.15 5.12 12.71
N LYS A 35 -4.12 4.64 13.44
CA LYS A 35 -2.82 4.31 12.87
C LYS A 35 -3.08 3.44 11.66
N ASP A 36 -2.57 3.86 10.52
CA ASP A 36 -2.78 3.14 9.27
C ASP A 36 -2.46 1.66 9.51
N PRO A 37 -3.47 0.77 9.45
CA PRO A 37 -3.31 -0.60 9.89
C PRO A 37 -2.39 -1.39 8.95
N VAL A 38 -2.10 -0.89 7.75
CA VAL A 38 -1.09 -1.45 6.84
C VAL A 38 0.31 -1.05 7.31
N LEU A 39 0.53 0.23 7.63
CA LEU A 39 1.81 0.69 8.17
C LEU A 39 2.08 0.11 9.56
N ASP A 40 1.06 -0.01 10.40
CA ASP A 40 1.17 -0.64 11.71
C ASP A 40 1.56 -2.13 11.57
N TRP A 41 0.94 -2.86 10.64
CA TRP A 41 1.34 -4.22 10.33
C TRP A 41 2.77 -4.31 9.78
N MET A 42 3.15 -3.42 8.86
CA MET A 42 4.52 -3.33 8.34
C MET A 42 5.54 -3.03 9.46
N GLN A 43 5.19 -2.13 10.38
CA GLN A 43 6.00 -1.80 11.55
C GLN A 43 6.15 -2.99 12.49
N GLN A 44 5.07 -3.75 12.73
CA GLN A 44 5.13 -4.98 13.52
C GLN A 44 6.06 -6.02 12.88
N VAL A 45 5.95 -6.22 11.56
CA VAL A 45 6.85 -7.13 10.82
C VAL A 45 8.29 -6.68 10.91
N LEU A 46 8.57 -5.39 10.71
CA LEU A 46 9.91 -4.84 10.82
C LEU A 46 10.48 -5.04 12.23
N THR A 47 9.71 -4.72 13.26
CA THR A 47 10.11 -4.85 14.67
C THR A 47 10.41 -6.30 15.04
N ALA A 48 9.61 -7.25 14.56
CA ALA A 48 9.85 -8.67 14.76
C ALA A 48 11.15 -9.15 14.08
N LEU A 49 11.41 -8.68 12.85
CA LEU A 49 12.61 -9.03 12.10
C LEU A 49 13.89 -8.42 12.72
N THR A 50 13.83 -7.16 13.17
CA THR A 50 14.94 -6.50 13.85
C THR A 50 15.20 -7.11 15.24
N GLY A 51 14.14 -7.45 15.98
CA GLY A 51 14.24 -8.10 17.28
C GLY A 51 14.84 -9.51 17.23
N ALA A 52 14.67 -10.21 16.11
CA ALA A 52 15.28 -11.53 15.88
C ALA A 52 16.78 -11.45 15.46
N ASN A 53 17.41 -10.27 15.48
CA ASN A 53 18.78 -10.03 15.03
C ASN A 53 19.02 -10.50 13.57
N THR A 54 17.98 -10.42 12.75
CA THR A 54 18.01 -10.81 11.34
C THR A 54 18.99 -9.95 10.58
N ASN A 55 19.76 -10.54 9.66
CA ASN A 55 20.66 -9.79 8.79
C ASN A 55 19.86 -8.66 8.09
N PRO A 56 20.29 -7.38 8.19
CA PRO A 56 19.62 -6.26 7.54
C PRO A 56 19.36 -6.47 6.04
N ALA A 57 20.23 -7.21 5.35
CA ALA A 57 20.02 -7.57 3.95
C ALA A 57 18.75 -8.39 3.73
N ILE A 58 18.41 -9.30 4.65
CA ILE A 58 17.18 -10.10 4.59
C ILE A 58 15.95 -9.21 4.85
N ILE A 59 16.04 -8.25 5.78
CA ILE A 59 14.97 -7.29 6.03
C ILE A 59 14.65 -6.51 4.75
N VAL A 60 15.69 -5.95 4.11
CA VAL A 60 15.56 -5.26 2.82
C VAL A 60 14.94 -6.15 1.75
N GLN A 61 15.35 -7.42 1.66
CA GLN A 61 14.80 -8.36 0.68
C GLN A 61 13.32 -8.71 0.94
N VAL A 62 12.93 -8.90 2.19
CA VAL A 62 11.53 -9.15 2.57
C VAL A 62 10.68 -7.94 2.22
N PHE A 63 11.12 -6.73 2.58
CA PHE A 63 10.39 -5.50 2.27
C PHE A 63 10.35 -5.19 0.77
N ALA A 64 11.42 -5.47 0.01
CA ALA A 64 11.41 -5.41 -1.45
C ALA A 64 10.31 -6.30 -2.04
N ARG A 65 10.17 -7.53 -1.51
CA ARG A 65 9.14 -8.46 -1.98
C ARG A 65 7.73 -8.01 -1.58
N LEU A 66 7.57 -7.44 -0.38
CA LEU A 66 6.31 -6.87 0.08
C LEU A 66 5.88 -5.70 -0.80
N PHE A 67 6.74 -4.71 -1.01
CA PHE A 67 6.45 -3.55 -1.87
C PHE A 67 6.16 -3.96 -3.31
N HIS A 68 6.94 -4.88 -3.88
CA HIS A 68 6.65 -5.43 -5.20
C HIS A 68 5.26 -6.11 -5.26
N THR A 69 4.92 -6.87 -4.22
CA THR A 69 3.62 -7.56 -4.15
C THR A 69 2.48 -6.56 -4.09
N VAL A 70 2.57 -5.54 -3.21
CA VAL A 70 1.61 -4.44 -3.12
C VAL A 70 1.47 -3.70 -4.45
N ASN A 71 2.60 -3.32 -5.06
CA ASN A 71 2.65 -2.68 -6.38
C ASN A 71 1.91 -3.51 -7.44
N SER A 72 2.24 -4.80 -7.57
CA SER A 72 1.61 -5.68 -8.56
C SER A 72 0.13 -5.95 -8.28
N ALA A 73 -0.25 -6.04 -7.00
CA ALA A 73 -1.62 -6.27 -6.59
C ALA A 73 -2.51 -5.08 -6.94
N LEU A 74 -2.08 -3.87 -6.59
CA LEU A 74 -2.81 -2.64 -6.88
C LEU A 74 -2.82 -2.34 -8.38
N PHE A 75 -1.71 -2.55 -9.09
CA PHE A 75 -1.67 -2.41 -10.55
C PHE A 75 -2.64 -3.39 -11.23
N ASN A 76 -2.66 -4.64 -10.79
CA ASN A 76 -3.60 -5.62 -11.28
C ASN A 76 -5.04 -5.24 -10.94
N PHE A 77 -5.30 -4.69 -9.75
CA PHE A 77 -6.61 -4.20 -9.35
C PHE A 77 -7.08 -3.04 -10.24
N LEU A 78 -6.19 -2.08 -10.50
CA LEU A 78 -6.41 -0.95 -11.40
C LEU A 78 -6.79 -1.40 -12.82
N ILE A 79 -6.05 -2.35 -13.39
CA ILE A 79 -6.32 -2.88 -14.73
C ILE A 79 -7.58 -3.76 -14.77
N LYS A 80 -7.78 -4.59 -13.75
CA LYS A 80 -8.88 -5.57 -13.72
C LYS A 80 -10.21 -4.97 -13.27
N SER A 81 -10.26 -3.74 -12.78
CA SER A 81 -11.50 -3.08 -12.37
C SER A 81 -12.49 -3.11 -13.54
N PRO A 82 -13.51 -3.99 -13.50
CA PRO A 82 -14.44 -4.12 -14.61
C PRO A 82 -15.32 -2.87 -14.58
N ARG A 83 -15.59 -2.27 -15.75
CA ARG A 83 -16.68 -1.30 -15.94
C ARG A 83 -18.07 -1.97 -15.82
N GLY A 84 -18.21 -2.94 -14.91
CA GLY A 84 -19.40 -3.75 -14.70
C GLY A 84 -20.17 -3.29 -13.45
N PRO A 85 -21.51 -3.43 -13.45
CA PRO A 85 -22.38 -2.84 -12.44
C PRO A 85 -22.32 -3.47 -11.04
N SER A 86 -21.53 -4.52 -10.82
CA SER A 86 -21.60 -5.36 -9.60
C SER A 86 -20.39 -5.26 -8.65
N PHE A 87 -19.37 -4.46 -8.97
CA PHE A 87 -18.27 -4.17 -8.03
C PHE A 87 -18.23 -2.67 -7.78
N HIS A 88 -18.58 -2.24 -6.57
CA HIS A 88 -18.71 -0.84 -6.16
C HIS A 88 -17.40 -0.03 -6.19
N THR A 89 -16.28 -0.60 -6.62
CA THR A 89 -15.00 0.12 -6.72
C THR A 89 -14.74 0.55 -8.16
N ARG A 90 -15.43 1.61 -8.59
CA ARG A 90 -14.95 2.38 -9.74
C ARG A 90 -13.66 3.06 -9.30
N VAL A 91 -12.54 2.72 -9.95
CA VAL A 91 -11.31 3.52 -9.81
C VAL A 91 -11.63 4.90 -10.39
N THR A 92 -11.81 5.88 -9.52
CA THR A 92 -12.06 7.28 -9.86
C THR A 92 -10.76 8.09 -9.78
N PRO A 93 -10.71 9.29 -10.39
CA PRO A 93 -9.57 10.20 -10.18
C PRO A 93 -9.36 10.60 -8.71
N ALA A 94 -10.45 10.71 -7.95
CA ALA A 94 -10.40 10.95 -6.50
C ALA A 94 -9.70 9.79 -5.75
N TRP A 95 -10.02 8.54 -6.09
CA TRP A 95 -9.31 7.37 -5.59
C TRP A 95 -7.81 7.41 -5.92
N GLY A 96 -7.46 7.86 -7.13
CA GLY A 96 -6.08 8.06 -7.57
C GLY A 96 -5.36 9.11 -6.72
N THR A 97 -5.98 10.26 -6.48
CA THR A 97 -5.41 11.36 -5.68
C THR A 97 -5.14 10.92 -4.24
N VAL A 98 -6.09 10.21 -3.62
CA VAL A 98 -5.94 9.69 -2.26
C VAL A 98 -4.85 8.62 -2.20
N LEU A 99 -4.81 7.70 -3.17
CA LEU A 99 -3.76 6.70 -3.26
C LEU A 99 -2.38 7.34 -3.41
N HIS A 100 -2.27 8.33 -4.28
CA HIS A 100 -1.04 9.10 -4.45
C HIS A 100 -0.61 9.76 -3.14
N GLY A 101 -1.54 10.45 -2.47
CA GLY A 101 -1.30 11.10 -1.18
C GLY A 101 -0.84 10.12 -0.11
N TRP A 102 -1.43 8.93 -0.05
CA TRP A 102 -1.03 7.90 0.90
C TRP A 102 0.38 7.34 0.64
N ILE A 103 0.73 7.06 -0.62
CA ILE A 103 2.04 6.50 -0.97
C ILE A 103 3.13 7.51 -0.68
N HIS A 104 2.98 8.74 -1.17
CA HIS A 104 3.99 9.77 -1.02
C HIS A 104 4.01 10.40 0.38
N GLY A 105 2.86 10.49 1.04
CA GLY A 105 2.70 11.15 2.33
C GLY A 105 2.82 10.25 3.55
N SER A 106 2.37 8.99 3.49
CA SER A 106 2.39 8.09 4.65
C SER A 106 3.42 6.98 4.49
N LEU A 107 3.36 6.23 3.38
CA LEU A 107 4.23 5.08 3.16
C LEU A 107 5.70 5.48 2.94
N ASN A 108 5.94 6.52 2.15
CA ASN A 108 7.30 7.00 1.88
C ASN A 108 7.93 7.64 3.13
N LEU A 109 7.18 8.41 3.92
CA LEU A 109 7.69 8.93 5.19
C LEU A 109 8.02 7.80 6.17
N TRP A 110 7.12 6.82 6.32
CA TRP A 110 7.39 5.64 7.14
C TRP A 110 8.62 4.85 6.64
N ALA A 111 8.76 4.67 5.33
CA ALA A 111 9.90 3.97 4.75
C ALA A 111 11.21 4.75 4.96
N LEU A 112 11.16 6.09 4.94
CA LEU A 112 12.30 6.94 5.24
C LEU A 112 12.76 6.77 6.68
N ASP A 113 11.85 6.85 7.65
CA ASP A 113 12.16 6.68 9.08
C ASP A 113 12.77 5.31 9.40
N ASN A 114 12.44 4.29 8.60
CA ASN A 114 12.91 2.92 8.77
C ASN A 114 14.09 2.55 7.85
N GLY A 115 14.65 3.48 7.07
CA GLY A 115 15.79 3.23 6.17
C GLY A 115 15.46 2.36 4.95
N LEU A 116 14.19 2.23 4.60
CA LEU A 116 13.66 1.44 3.48
C LEU A 116 13.24 2.29 2.27
N HIS A 117 13.43 3.61 2.33
CA HIS A 117 12.98 4.57 1.31
C HIS A 117 13.41 4.21 -0.12
N LEU A 118 14.69 3.87 -0.34
CA LEU A 118 15.19 3.49 -1.68
C LEU A 118 14.47 2.27 -2.26
N VAL A 119 14.08 1.34 -1.40
CA VAL A 119 13.36 0.12 -1.80
C VAL A 119 11.91 0.48 -2.12
N ALA A 120 11.27 1.27 -1.26
CA ALA A 120 9.91 1.74 -1.49
C ALA A 120 9.80 2.49 -2.83
N ASP A 121 10.69 3.47 -3.07
CA ASP A 121 10.69 4.26 -4.30
C ASP A 121 10.91 3.38 -5.54
N CYS A 122 11.89 2.48 -5.52
CA CYS A 122 12.19 1.61 -6.66
C CYS A 122 11.00 0.71 -7.04
N TYR A 123 10.35 0.09 -6.05
CA TYR A 123 9.28 -0.87 -6.31
C TYR A 123 7.89 -0.24 -6.49
N LEU A 124 7.67 0.98 -5.98
CA LEU A 124 6.40 1.71 -6.11
C LEU A 124 6.41 2.73 -7.26
N GLN A 125 7.57 2.97 -7.91
CA GLN A 125 7.68 3.92 -9.02
C GLN A 125 6.66 3.65 -10.13
N ARG A 126 6.48 2.37 -10.50
CA ARG A 126 5.54 1.98 -11.56
C ARG A 126 4.10 2.30 -11.21
N LEU A 127 3.71 2.07 -9.96
CA LEU A 127 2.37 2.38 -9.50
C LEU A 127 2.16 3.89 -9.34
N SER A 128 3.17 4.62 -8.87
CA SER A 128 3.15 6.09 -8.82
C SER A 128 2.92 6.71 -10.21
N GLN A 129 3.57 6.17 -11.25
CA GLN A 129 3.35 6.60 -12.64
C GLN A 129 1.91 6.35 -13.11
N VAL A 130 1.31 5.22 -12.76
CA VAL A 130 -0.06 4.87 -13.19
C VAL A 130 -1.09 5.72 -12.45
N ILE A 131 -0.87 5.96 -11.15
CA ILE A 131 -1.76 6.79 -10.35
C ILE A 131 -1.77 8.22 -10.87
N LEU A 132 -0.61 8.77 -11.24
CA LEU A 132 -0.50 10.11 -11.81
C LEU A 132 -1.31 10.27 -13.10
N VAL A 133 -1.51 9.19 -13.86
CA VAL A 133 -2.33 9.20 -15.08
C VAL A 133 -3.83 9.11 -14.78
N ILE A 134 -4.20 8.59 -13.60
CA ILE A 134 -5.59 8.37 -13.19
C ILE A 134 -6.12 9.54 -12.35
N ALA A 135 -5.26 10.17 -11.53
CA ALA A 135 -5.55 11.35 -10.71
C ALA A 135 -5.75 12.59 -11.59
#